data_AF-A0A3L7MPY6-F1
#
_entry.id   AF-A0A3L7MPY6-F1
#
_cell.length_a   1.000
_cell.length_b   1.000
_cell.length_c   1.000
_cell.angle_alpha   90.00
_cell.angle_beta   90.00
_cell.angle_gamma   90.00
#
_symmetry.space_group_name_H-M   'P 1'
#
loop_
_entity.id
_entity.type
_entity.pdbx_description
1 polymer ?
#
loop_
_entity_poly.entity_id
_entity_poly.type
_entity_poly.pdbx_seq_one_letter_code
_entity_poly.pdbx_strand_id
1 'polypeptide(L)'
;MALSEFILSAMFLLSPLEMSDSEKSIQDEADLSPFVQAIALNFEILDPREHQYILLRSSDFHSDVKLLKKRYNELYDAPLVFDSMRFPDRLVIQEMLGFNRAYRHHLSARVHLEPAFGEDLHAVIKETDQLYQVWDYIRDSRCEYYYITVRRHALKKVLESIGTEAFYNGVYPPSVPTWRFAAID
;
A
#
# COMPACT_ATOMS: atom_id res chain seq x y z
N MET A 1 1.33 30.92 18.90
CA MET A 1 1.25 29.52 19.38
C MET A 1 0.90 28.70 18.14
N ALA A 2 0.06 27.68 18.10
CA ALA A 2 -0.27 26.84 16.91
C ALA A 2 0.82 26.57 15.83
N LEU A 3 1.24 27.56 15.03
CA LEU A 3 2.24 27.40 13.97
C LEU A 3 3.61 26.88 14.49
N SER A 4 4.07 27.38 15.63
CA SER A 4 5.34 26.92 16.23
C SER A 4 5.29 25.44 16.60
N GLU A 5 4.16 25.01 17.14
CA GLU A 5 3.87 23.65 17.58
C GLU A 5 3.77 22.73 16.36
N PHE A 6 3.08 23.16 15.29
CA PHE A 6 3.07 22.43 14.01
C PHE A 6 4.47 22.26 13.41
N ILE A 7 5.29 23.32 13.40
CA ILE A 7 6.67 23.23 12.89
C ILE A 7 7.47 22.23 13.74
N LEU A 8 7.37 22.32 15.07
CA LEU A 8 8.10 21.43 15.98
C LEU A 8 7.65 19.97 15.80
N SER A 9 6.34 19.71 15.68
CA SER A 9 5.79 18.38 15.39
C SER A 9 6.22 17.84 14.03
N ALA A 10 6.27 18.69 12.99
CA ALA A 10 6.78 18.30 11.69
C ALA A 10 8.27 17.93 11.78
N MET A 11 9.07 18.72 12.51
CA MET A 11 10.47 18.39 12.78
C MET A 11 10.60 17.06 13.53
N PHE A 12 9.75 16.77 14.51
CA PHE A 12 9.75 15.48 15.18
C PHE A 12 9.49 14.31 14.24
N LEU A 13 8.62 14.45 13.24
CA LEU A 13 8.34 13.36 12.29
C LEU A 13 9.37 13.24 11.17
N LEU A 14 9.94 14.35 10.71
CA LEU A 14 10.78 14.40 9.50
C LEU A 14 12.28 14.41 9.81
N SER A 15 12.66 14.81 11.02
CA SER A 15 14.07 14.92 11.39
C SER A 15 14.67 13.56 11.77
N PRO A 16 15.94 13.31 11.40
CA PRO A 16 16.69 12.17 11.93
C PRO A 16 17.05 12.33 13.42
N LEU A 17 16.74 13.48 14.06
CA LEU A 17 17.11 13.73 15.46
C LEU A 17 16.68 12.58 16.39
N GLU A 18 17.63 12.13 17.19
CA GLU A 18 17.41 11.28 18.34
C GLU A 18 16.59 12.04 19.38
N MET A 19 15.60 11.35 19.95
CA MET A 19 14.66 11.94 20.90
C MET A 19 15.26 11.89 22.31
N SER A 20 14.86 12.82 23.17
CA SER A 20 15.46 13.00 24.51
C SER A 20 14.97 11.96 25.52
N ASP A 21 15.85 11.15 26.10
CA ASP A 21 15.46 10.07 27.04
C ASP A 21 14.99 10.55 28.44
N SER A 22 14.96 11.86 28.70
CA SER A 22 14.55 12.38 30.01
C SER A 22 13.03 12.44 30.18
N GLU A 23 12.49 11.86 31.27
CA GLU A 23 11.05 11.86 31.58
C GLU A 23 10.38 13.25 31.53
N LYS A 24 11.07 14.29 32.01
CA LYS A 24 10.56 15.67 31.97
C LYS A 24 10.45 16.19 30.53
N SER A 25 11.45 15.88 29.69
CA SER A 25 11.45 16.22 28.26
C SER A 25 10.33 15.49 27.52
N ILE A 26 10.12 14.21 27.84
CA ILE A 26 9.06 13.38 27.23
C ILE A 26 7.68 13.99 27.50
N GLN A 27 7.44 14.49 28.71
CA GLN A 27 6.15 15.08 29.06
C GLN A 27 5.90 16.41 28.35
N ASP A 28 6.91 17.28 28.29
CA ASP A 28 6.84 18.56 27.55
C ASP A 28 6.69 18.32 26.04
N GLU A 29 7.33 17.28 25.49
CA GLU A 29 7.21 16.89 24.08
C GLU A 29 5.85 16.24 23.77
N ALA A 30 5.29 15.49 24.72
CA ALA A 30 3.99 14.84 24.57
C ALA A 30 2.83 15.85 24.46
N ASP A 31 3.00 17.09 24.91
CA ASP A 31 2.03 18.17 24.68
C ASP A 31 1.84 18.47 23.17
N LEU A 32 2.80 18.07 22.33
CA LEU A 32 2.72 18.19 20.87
C LEU A 32 1.88 17.08 20.21
N SER A 33 1.42 16.08 20.96
CA SER A 33 0.70 14.91 20.43
C SER A 33 -0.44 15.27 19.47
N PRO A 34 -1.34 16.24 19.77
CA PRO A 34 -2.43 16.59 18.85
C PRO A 34 -1.93 17.12 17.50
N PHE A 35 -0.81 17.85 17.50
CA PHE A 35 -0.20 18.41 16.29
C PHE A 35 0.52 17.32 15.48
N VAL A 36 1.22 16.40 16.16
CA VAL A 36 1.85 15.22 15.52
C VAL A 36 0.77 14.34 14.89
N GLN A 37 -0.33 14.05 15.59
CA GLN A 37 -1.47 13.29 15.06
C GLN A 37 -2.07 13.97 13.83
N ALA A 38 -2.31 15.29 13.88
CA ALA A 38 -2.85 16.04 12.76
C ALA A 38 -1.96 15.97 11.52
N ILE A 39 -0.64 16.12 11.69
CA ILE A 39 0.32 15.98 10.58
C ILE A 39 0.33 14.53 10.06
N ALA A 40 0.34 13.54 10.95
CA ALA A 40 0.38 12.13 10.59
C ALA A 40 -0.88 11.67 9.82
N LEU A 41 -2.06 12.20 10.16
CA LEU A 41 -3.29 12.01 9.41
C LEU A 41 -3.18 12.63 8.00
N ASN A 42 -2.70 13.87 7.91
CA ASN A 42 -2.54 14.57 6.63
C ASN A 42 -1.52 13.89 5.71
N PHE A 43 -0.44 13.33 6.26
CA PHE A 43 0.54 12.55 5.51
C PHE A 43 0.08 11.11 5.23
N GLU A 44 -1.13 10.74 5.67
CA GLU A 44 -1.68 9.39 5.53
C GLU A 44 -0.73 8.29 6.07
N ILE A 45 -0.04 8.58 7.18
CA ILE A 45 0.82 7.64 7.93
C ILE A 45 0.19 7.20 9.27
N LEU A 46 -0.95 7.81 9.62
CA LEU A 46 -1.83 7.43 10.72
C LEU A 46 -3.24 7.23 10.17
N ASP A 47 -3.88 6.11 10.51
CA ASP A 47 -5.29 5.91 10.17
C ASP A 47 -6.21 6.66 11.17
N PRO A 48 -7.33 7.27 10.73
CA PRO A 48 -8.28 7.90 11.63
C PRO A 48 -8.78 6.98 12.77
N ARG A 49 -8.84 5.66 12.54
CA ARG A 49 -9.26 4.66 13.55
C ARG A 49 -8.19 4.40 14.60
N GLU A 50 -6.91 4.65 14.27
CA GLU A 50 -5.76 4.53 15.17
C GLU A 50 -5.57 5.77 16.05
N HIS A 51 -6.21 6.90 15.71
CA HIS A 51 -6.08 8.19 16.41
C HIS A 51 -6.39 8.10 17.91
N GLN A 52 -7.27 7.19 18.32
CA GLN A 52 -7.65 6.99 19.72
C GLN A 52 -6.64 6.15 20.52
N TYR A 53 -5.60 5.61 19.89
CA TYR A 53 -4.64 4.71 20.52
C TYR A 53 -3.19 5.21 20.41
N ILE A 54 -2.83 5.87 19.32
CA ILE A 54 -1.47 6.36 19.04
C ILE A 54 -1.30 7.78 19.60
N LEU A 55 -0.20 8.05 20.32
CA LEU A 55 0.13 9.32 20.98
C LEU A 55 -0.86 9.72 22.07
N LEU A 56 -1.50 8.75 22.73
CA LEU A 56 -2.45 9.00 23.81
C LEU A 56 -1.77 9.17 25.18
N ARG A 57 -0.68 8.43 25.42
CA ARG A 57 0.04 8.43 26.70
C ARG A 57 1.40 9.08 26.50
N SER A 58 1.76 9.99 27.40
CA SER A 58 3.08 10.63 27.38
C SER A 58 4.22 9.61 27.49
N SER A 59 4.03 8.53 28.26
CA SER A 59 5.01 7.44 28.39
C SER A 59 5.35 6.76 27.07
N ASP A 60 4.40 6.72 26.14
CA ASP A 60 4.50 5.97 24.87
C ASP A 60 4.82 6.91 23.69
N PHE A 61 4.91 8.22 23.95
CA PHE A 61 5.10 9.26 22.93
C PHE A 61 6.28 8.95 22.00
N HIS A 62 7.42 8.57 22.57
CA HIS A 62 8.65 8.29 21.80
C HIS A 62 8.53 7.06 20.91
N SER A 63 7.95 5.98 21.44
CA SER A 63 7.69 4.77 20.65
C SER A 63 6.71 5.02 19.52
N ASP A 64 5.68 5.84 19.76
CA ASP A 64 4.66 6.17 18.77
C ASP A 64 5.21 7.09 17.68
N VAL A 65 6.00 8.11 18.03
CA VAL A 65 6.70 8.95 17.05
C VAL A 65 7.66 8.10 16.21
N LYS A 66 8.39 7.15 16.82
CA LYS A 66 9.28 6.24 16.09
C LYS A 66 8.52 5.35 15.10
N LEU A 67 7.34 4.85 15.47
CA LEU A 67 6.45 4.13 14.56
C LEU A 67 6.02 5.02 13.38
N LEU A 68 5.59 6.26 13.64
CA LEU A 68 5.17 7.21 12.61
C LEU A 68 6.33 7.58 11.68
N LYS A 69 7.54 7.82 12.22
CA LYS A 69 8.76 8.02 11.41
C LYS A 69 9.01 6.86 10.46
N LYS A 70 8.91 5.62 10.97
CA LYS A 70 9.09 4.42 10.15
C LYS A 70 8.07 4.36 9.03
N ARG A 71 6.78 4.60 9.33
CA ARG A 71 5.70 4.62 8.33
C ARG A 71 5.92 5.73 7.29
N TYR A 72 6.38 6.91 7.70
CA TYR A 72 6.75 7.99 6.79
C TYR A 72 7.83 7.55 5.81
N ASN A 73 8.95 6.99 6.31
CA ASN A 73 10.04 6.53 5.45
C ASN A 73 9.64 5.38 4.52
N GLU A 74 8.66 4.57 4.90
CA GLU A 74 8.14 3.49 4.05
C GLU A 74 7.21 4.01 2.94
N LEU A 75 6.48 5.10 3.20
CA LEU A 75 5.38 5.61 2.38
C LEU A 75 5.63 6.99 1.75
N TYR A 76 6.83 7.58 1.90
CA TYR A 76 7.09 8.96 1.43
C TYR A 76 6.90 9.13 -0.08
N ASP A 77 7.14 8.07 -0.85
CA ASP A 77 7.00 7.96 -2.31
C ASP A 77 5.74 7.17 -2.73
N ALA A 78 4.94 6.71 -1.76
CA ALA A 78 3.70 5.99 -2.05
C ALA A 78 2.60 6.98 -2.51
N PRO A 79 1.79 6.62 -3.52
CA PRO A 79 0.61 7.41 -3.88
C PRO A 79 -0.34 7.63 -2.68
N LEU A 80 -1.13 8.69 -2.76
CA LEU A 80 -2.16 8.97 -1.74
C LEU A 80 -3.34 8.01 -1.93
N VAL A 81 -4.09 7.73 -0.87
CA VAL A 81 -5.21 6.78 -0.93
C VAL A 81 -6.29 7.21 -1.93
N PHE A 82 -6.45 8.52 -2.15
CA PHE A 82 -7.35 9.05 -3.16
C PHE A 82 -7.01 8.55 -4.58
N ASP A 83 -5.73 8.32 -4.90
CA ASP A 83 -5.32 7.79 -6.21
C ASP A 83 -5.87 6.38 -6.47
N SER A 84 -6.32 5.65 -5.43
CA SER A 84 -7.01 4.38 -5.62
C SER A 84 -8.29 4.53 -6.46
N MET A 85 -8.91 5.71 -6.52
CA MET A 85 -10.11 5.96 -7.35
C MET A 85 -9.85 5.86 -8.86
N ARG A 86 -8.59 5.74 -9.28
CA ARG A 86 -8.22 5.47 -10.69
C ARG A 86 -8.52 4.04 -11.12
N PHE A 87 -8.67 3.13 -10.16
CA PHE A 87 -8.91 1.71 -10.44
C PHE A 87 -10.39 1.36 -10.37
N PRO A 88 -10.80 0.22 -10.98
CA PRO A 88 -12.20 -0.19 -11.00
C PRO A 88 -12.83 -0.38 -9.62
N ASP A 89 -14.15 -0.52 -9.63
CA ASP A 89 -14.87 -0.87 -8.41
C ASP A 89 -14.61 -2.32 -7.96
N ARG A 90 -15.12 -2.64 -6.78
CA ARG A 90 -14.94 -3.94 -6.15
C ARG A 90 -15.48 -5.10 -6.99
N LEU A 91 -16.58 -4.91 -7.72
CA LEU A 91 -17.22 -5.99 -8.48
C LEU A 91 -16.34 -6.38 -9.67
N VAL A 92 -15.85 -5.39 -10.42
CA VAL A 92 -14.93 -5.62 -11.55
C VAL A 92 -13.64 -6.27 -11.07
N ILE A 93 -13.07 -5.79 -9.96
CA ILE A 93 -11.85 -6.39 -9.40
C ILE A 93 -12.07 -7.86 -9.01
N GLN A 94 -13.20 -8.18 -8.38
CA GLN A 94 -13.53 -9.55 -7.99
C GLN A 94 -13.72 -10.46 -9.19
N GLU A 95 -14.38 -9.97 -10.24
CA GLU A 95 -14.54 -10.70 -11.50
C GLU A 95 -13.19 -11.00 -12.16
N MET A 96 -12.31 -9.99 -12.26
CA MET A 96 -10.99 -10.13 -12.85
C MET A 96 -10.09 -11.12 -12.08
N LEU A 97 -10.09 -11.06 -10.75
CA LEU A 97 -9.40 -12.05 -9.91
C LEU A 97 -10.01 -13.45 -10.04
N GLY A 98 -11.35 -13.54 -10.16
CA GLY A 98 -12.05 -14.79 -10.38
C GLY A 98 -11.66 -15.44 -11.70
N PHE A 99 -11.65 -14.65 -12.77
CA PHE A 99 -11.24 -15.10 -14.10
C PHE A 99 -9.77 -15.55 -14.13
N ASN A 100 -8.86 -14.79 -13.52
CA ASN A 100 -7.46 -15.19 -13.39
C ASN A 100 -7.32 -16.56 -12.70
N ARG A 101 -8.00 -16.77 -11.56
CA ARG A 101 -7.95 -18.05 -10.84
C ARG A 101 -8.48 -19.21 -11.68
N ALA A 102 -9.58 -19.01 -12.40
CA ALA A 102 -10.14 -20.02 -13.29
C ALA A 102 -9.17 -20.38 -14.42
N TYR A 103 -8.55 -19.36 -15.03
CA TYR A 103 -7.54 -19.55 -16.08
C TYR A 103 -6.29 -20.26 -15.57
N ARG A 104 -5.76 -19.84 -14.41
CA ARG A 104 -4.66 -20.52 -13.72
C ARG A 104 -4.98 -21.99 -13.46
N HIS A 105 -6.17 -22.29 -12.95
CA HIS A 105 -6.60 -23.66 -12.69
C HIS A 105 -6.64 -24.49 -13.98
N HIS A 106 -7.14 -23.91 -15.07
CA HIS A 106 -7.13 -24.54 -16.38
C HIS A 106 -5.70 -24.85 -16.88
N LEU A 107 -4.75 -23.91 -16.75
CA LEU A 107 -3.35 -24.15 -17.13
C LEU A 107 -2.73 -25.27 -16.31
N SER A 108 -2.95 -25.29 -14.99
CA SER A 108 -2.44 -26.33 -14.11
C SER A 108 -2.97 -27.72 -14.49
N ALA A 109 -4.24 -27.83 -14.90
CA ALA A 109 -4.78 -29.09 -15.41
C ALA A 109 -4.06 -29.54 -16.69
N ARG A 110 -3.77 -28.61 -17.61
CA ARG A 110 -3.06 -28.91 -18.86
C ARG A 110 -1.62 -29.38 -18.65
N VAL A 111 -0.89 -28.83 -17.69
CA VAL A 111 0.49 -29.27 -17.38
C VAL A 111 0.56 -30.78 -17.13
N HIS A 112 -0.46 -31.36 -16.48
CA HIS A 112 -0.51 -32.79 -16.20
C HIS A 112 -0.88 -33.64 -17.43
N LEU A 113 -1.66 -33.09 -18.35
CA LEU A 113 -2.15 -33.78 -19.55
C LEU A 113 -1.19 -33.65 -20.74
N GLU A 114 -0.39 -32.60 -20.77
CA GLU A 114 0.45 -32.19 -21.89
C GLU A 114 1.93 -31.98 -21.45
N PRO A 115 2.66 -33.02 -20.99
CA PRO A 115 4.01 -32.85 -20.46
C PRO A 115 5.00 -32.24 -21.46
N ALA A 116 4.78 -32.48 -22.76
CA ALA A 116 5.61 -31.95 -23.84
C ALA A 116 5.59 -30.41 -23.93
N PHE A 117 4.51 -29.77 -23.46
CA PHE A 117 4.38 -28.31 -23.40
C PHE A 117 4.57 -27.77 -21.97
N GLY A 118 5.11 -28.61 -21.07
CA GLY A 118 5.20 -28.30 -19.65
C GLY A 118 5.93 -26.99 -19.39
N GLU A 119 7.12 -26.77 -19.94
CA GLU A 119 7.92 -25.57 -19.69
C GLU A 119 7.20 -24.28 -20.12
N ASP A 120 6.60 -24.27 -21.32
CA ASP A 120 5.82 -23.14 -21.80
C ASP A 120 4.61 -22.85 -20.91
N LEU A 121 3.88 -23.89 -20.49
CA LEU A 121 2.74 -23.76 -19.59
C LEU A 121 3.15 -23.23 -18.21
N HIS A 122 4.30 -23.64 -17.68
CA HIS A 122 4.83 -23.08 -16.42
C HIS A 122 5.17 -21.59 -16.56
N ALA A 123 5.69 -21.16 -17.72
CA ALA A 123 5.92 -19.75 -17.99
C ALA A 123 4.59 -18.96 -18.03
N VAL A 124 3.55 -19.48 -18.68
CA VAL A 124 2.22 -18.85 -18.70
C VAL A 124 1.61 -18.78 -17.30
N ILE A 125 1.76 -19.83 -16.50
CA ILE A 125 1.35 -19.90 -15.09
C ILE A 125 2.03 -18.78 -14.29
N LYS A 126 3.34 -18.61 -14.46
CA LYS A 126 4.11 -17.58 -13.76
C LYS A 126 3.65 -16.17 -14.13
N GLU A 127 3.42 -15.89 -15.41
CA GLU A 127 2.87 -14.60 -15.85
C GLU A 127 1.46 -14.38 -15.31
N THR A 128 0.63 -15.42 -15.28
CA THR A 128 -0.72 -15.37 -14.71
C THR A 128 -0.67 -15.03 -13.21
N ASP A 129 0.28 -15.59 -12.47
CA ASP A 129 0.49 -15.29 -11.04
C ASP A 129 0.96 -13.84 -10.82
N GLN A 130 1.85 -13.35 -11.68
CA GLN A 130 2.31 -11.95 -11.63
C GLN A 130 1.14 -10.98 -11.86
N LEU A 131 0.28 -11.26 -12.85
CA LEU A 131 -0.91 -10.46 -13.11
C LEU A 131 -1.89 -10.53 -11.93
N TYR A 132 -2.12 -11.72 -11.36
CA TYR A 132 -2.92 -11.87 -10.15
C TYR A 132 -2.45 -10.96 -9.04
N GLN A 133 -1.13 -10.92 -8.79
CA GLN A 133 -0.54 -10.13 -7.72
C GLN A 133 -0.81 -8.62 -7.90
N VAL A 134 -0.75 -8.10 -9.13
CA VAL A 134 -1.10 -6.70 -9.42
C VAL A 134 -2.57 -6.43 -9.09
N TRP A 135 -3.47 -7.31 -9.53
CA TRP A 135 -4.90 -7.19 -9.24
C TRP A 135 -5.23 -7.33 -7.74
N ASP A 136 -4.45 -8.12 -7.01
CA ASP A 136 -4.55 -8.27 -5.56
C ASP A 136 -4.17 -6.96 -4.85
N TYR A 137 -3.09 -6.30 -5.27
CA TYR A 137 -2.72 -4.97 -4.76
C TYR A 137 -3.76 -3.90 -5.11
N ILE A 138 -4.34 -3.95 -6.32
CA ILE A 138 -5.46 -3.06 -6.69
C ILE A 138 -6.64 -3.28 -5.73
N ARG A 139 -7.04 -4.53 -5.48
CA ARG A 139 -8.11 -4.85 -4.51
C ARG A 139 -7.82 -4.26 -3.14
N ASP A 140 -6.61 -4.47 -2.63
CA ASP A 140 -6.25 -4.06 -1.27
C ASP A 140 -6.22 -2.53 -1.15
N SER A 141 -5.78 -1.82 -2.19
CA SER A 141 -5.82 -0.35 -2.23
C SER A 141 -7.25 0.23 -2.23
N ARG A 142 -8.21 -0.48 -2.84
CA ARG A 142 -9.63 -0.10 -2.91
C ARG A 142 -10.42 -0.52 -1.67
N CYS A 143 -9.86 -1.36 -0.80
CA CYS A 143 -10.56 -1.90 0.35
C CYS A 143 -10.67 -0.88 1.49
N GLU A 144 -11.84 -0.26 1.66
CA GLU A 144 -12.08 0.74 2.72
C GLU A 144 -12.03 0.17 4.14
N TYR A 145 -12.10 -1.15 4.30
CA TYR A 145 -11.94 -1.79 5.60
C TYR A 145 -10.48 -1.80 6.07
N TYR A 146 -9.51 -1.68 5.15
CA TYR A 146 -8.10 -1.64 5.50
C TYR A 146 -7.68 -0.25 5.98
N TYR A 147 -6.68 -0.23 6.87
CA TYR A 147 -6.08 1.02 7.32
C TYR A 147 -5.41 1.75 6.16
N ILE A 148 -5.41 3.07 6.23
CA ILE A 148 -4.88 3.97 5.21
C ILE A 148 -3.44 3.59 4.82
N THR A 149 -2.62 3.20 5.79
CA THR A 149 -1.22 2.78 5.60
C THR A 149 -1.11 1.50 4.77
N VAL A 150 -1.98 0.52 4.99
CA VAL A 150 -2.04 -0.72 4.20
C VAL A 150 -2.45 -0.41 2.76
N ARG A 151 -3.45 0.46 2.58
CA ARG A 151 -3.92 0.87 1.26
C ARG A 151 -2.85 1.61 0.47
N ARG A 152 -2.07 2.50 1.10
CA ARG A 152 -0.94 3.18 0.46
C ARG A 152 0.20 2.26 0.10
N HIS A 153 0.54 1.31 0.96
CA HIS A 153 1.50 0.26 0.64
C HIS A 153 1.06 -0.54 -0.61
N ALA A 154 -0.22 -0.90 -0.68
CA ALA A 154 -0.77 -1.57 -1.86
C ALA A 154 -0.67 -0.69 -3.11
N LEU A 155 -1.01 0.61 -3.04
CA LEU A 155 -0.84 1.55 -4.16
C LEU A 155 0.61 1.68 -4.63
N LYS A 156 1.56 1.73 -3.69
CA LYS A 156 2.99 1.73 -4.01
C LYS A 156 3.37 0.48 -4.78
N LYS A 157 2.87 -0.70 -4.37
CA LYS A 157 3.09 -1.95 -5.09
C LYS A 157 2.46 -1.97 -6.48
N VAL A 158 1.27 -1.37 -6.65
CA VAL A 158 0.66 -1.20 -7.98
C VAL A 158 1.56 -0.33 -8.85
N LEU A 159 1.96 0.86 -8.36
CA LEU A 159 2.84 1.80 -9.07
C LEU A 159 4.15 1.14 -9.50
N GLU A 160 4.81 0.43 -8.59
CA GLU A 160 6.05 -0.33 -8.86
C GLU A 160 5.85 -1.42 -9.94
N SER A 161 4.66 -2.02 -9.99
CA SER A 161 4.38 -3.15 -10.90
C SER A 161 4.01 -2.71 -12.31
N ILE A 162 3.29 -1.60 -12.47
CA ILE A 162 2.75 -1.16 -13.77
C ILE A 162 3.46 0.08 -14.32
N GLY A 163 4.26 0.75 -13.50
CA GLY A 163 4.97 1.97 -13.86
C GLY A 163 4.13 3.24 -13.70
N THR A 164 4.83 4.38 -13.57
CA THR A 164 4.26 5.70 -13.30
C THR A 164 3.25 6.15 -14.36
N GLU A 165 3.58 5.96 -15.64
CA GLU A 165 2.73 6.39 -16.74
C GLU A 165 1.39 5.65 -16.74
N ALA A 166 1.41 4.32 -16.65
CA ALA A 166 0.18 3.53 -16.61
C ALA A 166 -0.65 3.86 -15.36
N PHE A 167 0.00 3.98 -14.20
CA PHE A 167 -0.67 4.31 -12.94
C PHE A 167 -1.47 5.62 -13.02
N TYR A 168 -0.82 6.72 -13.45
CA TYR A 168 -1.49 8.02 -13.47
C TYR A 168 -2.53 8.15 -14.59
N ASN A 169 -2.41 7.34 -15.65
CA ASN A 169 -3.43 7.26 -16.70
C ASN A 169 -4.59 6.29 -16.36
N GLY A 170 -4.57 5.64 -15.19
CA GLY A 170 -5.59 4.66 -14.81
C GLY A 170 -5.58 3.40 -15.66
N VAL A 171 -4.44 3.09 -16.28
CA VAL A 171 -4.23 1.90 -17.10
C VAL A 171 -3.71 0.79 -16.20
N TYR A 172 -4.39 -0.35 -16.20
CA TYR A 172 -4.01 -1.55 -15.46
C TYR A 172 -3.89 -2.74 -16.42
N PRO A 173 -3.06 -3.74 -16.09
CA PRO A 173 -2.83 -4.86 -16.99
C PRO A 173 -4.08 -5.76 -17.08
N PRO A 174 -4.18 -6.61 -18.12
CA PRO A 174 -5.22 -7.61 -18.19
C PRO A 174 -5.14 -8.57 -16.98
N SER A 175 -6.23 -9.29 -16.71
CA SER A 175 -6.27 -10.28 -15.63
C SER A 175 -5.56 -11.58 -15.98
N VAL A 176 -5.24 -11.83 -17.24
CA VAL A 176 -4.50 -13.00 -17.75
C VAL A 176 -3.55 -12.55 -18.88
N PRO A 177 -2.52 -13.33 -19.26
CA PRO A 177 -1.55 -12.94 -20.29
C PRO A 177 -2.16 -12.99 -21.71
N THR A 178 -2.99 -12.00 -22.05
CA THR A 178 -3.72 -11.95 -23.33
C THR A 178 -2.81 -11.87 -24.56
N TRP A 179 -1.58 -11.37 -24.40
CA TRP A 179 -0.56 -11.38 -25.45
C TRP A 179 -0.17 -12.79 -25.91
N ARG A 180 -0.43 -13.82 -25.10
CA ARG A 180 -0.21 -15.22 -25.50
C ARG A 180 -1.35 -15.80 -26.33
N PHE A 181 -2.50 -15.12 -26.42
CA PHE A 181 -3.62 -15.56 -27.24
C PHE A 181 -3.42 -15.23 -28.73
N ALA A 182 -2.70 -14.15 -29.03
CA ALA A 182 -2.40 -13.74 -30.41
C ALA A 182 -1.31 -14.59 -31.09
N ALA A 183 -0.64 -15.49 -30.36
CA ALA A 183 0.32 -16.44 -30.92
C ALA A 183 -0.35 -17.71 -31.51
N ILE A 184 -1.67 -17.71 -31.63
CA ILE A 184 -2.49 -18.78 -32.21
C ILE A 184 -3.11 -18.23 -33.52
N ASP A 185 -2.25 -17.90 -34.48
CA ASP A 185 -2.61 -17.71 -35.90
C ASP A 185 -1.71 -18.63 -36.75
#